data_AF-A0A8K0J4I3-F1
#
_entry.id   AF-A0A8K0J4I3-F1
#
_cell.length_a   1.000
_cell.length_b   1.000
_cell.length_c   1.000
_cell.angle_alpha   90.00
_cell.angle_beta   90.00
_cell.angle_gamma   90.00
#
_symmetry.space_group_name_H-M   'P 1'
#
loop_
_entity.id
_entity.type
_entity.pdbx_description
1 polymer ?
#
loop_
_entity_poly.entity_id
_entity_poly.type
_entity_poly.pdbx_seq_one_letter_code
_entity_poly.pdbx_strand_id
1 'polypeptide(L)'
;AEVALDWMLLRVNDERKKPFGKLLREHGVILEWIAKSRMEIDAARLVVLNAAHKMDLLGPKKALKEIAQAKVLTPQTALTVIDRAIQSYGGAGVCQDTPLASSWAGIRTLRLADGPDEVHLQQMGRNENRRGKEATDKIRRQQARTAELMIKYGTRTAEPGARIRHAAKM
;
A
#
# COMPACT_ATOMS: atom_id res chain seq x y z
N ALA A 1 -0.86 7.49 -12.59
CA ALA A 1 -1.24 6.12 -12.19
C ALA A 1 -2.29 5.54 -13.15
N GLU A 2 -3.47 6.16 -13.32
CA GLU A 2 -4.49 5.71 -14.30
C GLU A 2 -3.92 5.53 -15.71
N VAL A 3 -3.23 6.53 -16.24
CA VAL A 3 -2.57 6.44 -17.56
C VAL A 3 -1.63 5.24 -17.65
N ALA A 4 -0.84 4.96 -16.60
CA ALA A 4 0.07 3.81 -16.61
C ALA A 4 -0.69 2.47 -16.57
N LEU A 5 -1.82 2.40 -15.87
CA LEU A 5 -2.71 1.25 -15.92
C LEU A 5 -3.29 1.06 -17.33
N ASP A 6 -3.69 2.13 -18.02
CA ASP A 6 -4.16 2.04 -19.41
C ASP A 6 -3.07 1.51 -20.35
N TRP A 7 -1.83 1.99 -20.21
CA TRP A 7 -0.68 1.44 -20.94
C TRP A 7 -0.47 -0.05 -20.62
N MET A 8 -0.53 -0.44 -19.34
CA MET A 8 -0.43 -1.84 -18.96
C MET A 8 -1.55 -2.68 -19.60
N LEU A 9 -2.81 -2.21 -19.56
CA LEU A 9 -3.95 -2.90 -20.17
C LEU A 9 -3.80 -3.02 -21.68
N LEU A 10 -3.35 -1.97 -22.37
CA LEU A 10 -3.04 -2.01 -23.79
C LEU A 10 -2.01 -3.10 -24.10
N ARG A 11 -0.93 -3.16 -23.34
CA ARG A 11 0.15 -4.14 -23.54
C ARG A 11 -0.29 -5.57 -23.33
N VAL A 12 -1.00 -5.84 -22.24
CA VAL A 12 -1.33 -7.22 -21.86
C VAL A 12 -2.40 -7.84 -22.77
N ASN A 13 -3.14 -6.99 -23.48
CA ASN A 13 -4.12 -7.37 -24.50
C ASN A 13 -3.59 -7.29 -25.94
N ASP A 14 -2.31 -6.94 -26.16
CA ASP A 14 -1.72 -6.92 -27.51
C ASP A 14 -1.55 -8.37 -28.03
N GLU A 15 -2.32 -8.72 -29.06
CA GLU A 15 -2.34 -10.06 -29.68
C GLU A 15 -0.97 -10.52 -30.21
N ARG A 16 -0.03 -9.59 -30.42
CA ARG A 16 1.35 -9.88 -30.86
C ARG A 16 2.26 -10.30 -29.71
N LYS A 17 1.83 -10.17 -28.46
CA LYS A 17 2.66 -10.41 -27.27
C LYS A 17 2.26 -11.72 -26.59
N LYS A 18 2.82 -12.82 -27.11
CA LYS A 18 2.55 -14.19 -26.67
C LYS A 18 3.78 -14.92 -26.13
N PRO A 19 4.44 -14.42 -25.06
CA PRO A 19 5.55 -15.17 -24.46
C PRO A 19 5.05 -16.53 -23.98
N PHE A 20 5.86 -17.58 -24.18
CA PHE A 20 5.48 -18.95 -23.82
C PHE A 20 4.14 -19.42 -24.41
N GLY A 21 3.78 -18.90 -25.60
CA GLY A 21 2.59 -19.31 -26.34
C GLY A 21 1.26 -18.78 -25.80
N LYS A 22 1.27 -17.91 -24.77
CA LYS A 22 0.07 -17.33 -24.17
C LYS A 22 0.16 -15.81 -24.12
N LEU A 23 -0.97 -15.12 -24.21
CA LEU A 23 -1.04 -13.68 -23.99
C LEU A 23 -0.60 -13.34 -22.57
N LEU A 24 -0.04 -12.14 -22.42
CA LEU A 24 0.35 -11.62 -21.11
C LEU A 24 -0.80 -11.67 -20.08
N ARG A 25 -2.04 -11.34 -20.49
CA ARG A 25 -3.23 -11.40 -19.63
C ARG A 25 -3.60 -12.80 -19.13
N GLU A 26 -3.05 -13.87 -19.72
CA GLU A 26 -3.31 -15.26 -19.32
C GLU A 26 -2.34 -15.73 -18.22
N HIS A 27 -1.31 -14.94 -17.89
CA HIS A 27 -0.43 -15.22 -16.77
C HIS A 27 -1.00 -14.64 -15.48
N GLY A 28 -1.23 -15.47 -14.47
CA GLY A 28 -1.89 -15.06 -13.22
C GLY A 28 -1.24 -13.86 -12.52
N VAL A 29 0.09 -13.75 -12.56
CA VAL A 29 0.85 -12.61 -11.99
C VAL A 29 0.45 -11.26 -12.62
N ILE A 30 0.13 -11.24 -13.92
CA ILE A 30 -0.28 -10.02 -14.62
C ILE A 30 -1.68 -9.58 -14.16
N LEU A 31 -2.61 -10.54 -14.03
CA LEU A 31 -3.95 -10.25 -13.53
C LEU A 31 -3.92 -9.76 -12.08
N GLU A 32 -3.05 -10.34 -11.24
CA GLU A 32 -2.81 -9.88 -9.88
C GLU A 32 -2.31 -8.42 -9.86
N TRP A 33 -1.36 -8.07 -10.73
CA TRP A 33 -0.84 -6.70 -10.84
C TRP A 33 -1.90 -5.70 -11.29
N ILE A 34 -2.77 -6.07 -12.24
CA ILE A 34 -3.90 -5.23 -12.67
C ILE A 34 -4.84 -4.99 -11.49
N ALA A 35 -5.23 -6.04 -10.77
CA ALA A 35 -6.11 -5.94 -9.61
C ALA A 35 -5.51 -5.07 -8.50
N LYS A 36 -4.25 -5.31 -8.13
CA LYS A 36 -3.52 -4.49 -7.15
C LYS A 36 -3.44 -3.03 -7.58
N SER A 37 -3.14 -2.77 -8.85
CA SER A 37 -3.02 -1.41 -9.37
C SER A 37 -4.35 -0.67 -9.30
N ARG A 38 -5.47 -1.31 -9.65
CA ARG A 38 -6.81 -0.72 -9.49
C ARG A 38 -7.11 -0.39 -8.02
N MET A 39 -6.91 -1.34 -7.11
CA MET A 39 -7.13 -1.13 -5.68
C MET A 39 -6.28 0.01 -5.11
N GLU A 40 -4.99 0.04 -5.44
CA GLU A 40 -4.07 1.06 -4.96
C GLU A 40 -4.42 2.45 -5.51
N ILE A 41 -4.78 2.56 -6.80
CA ILE A 41 -5.23 3.82 -7.41
C ILE A 41 -6.49 4.34 -6.71
N ASP A 42 -7.47 3.48 -6.48
CA ASP A 42 -8.74 3.88 -5.87
C ASP A 42 -8.52 4.29 -4.41
N ALA A 43 -7.67 3.57 -3.67
CA ALA A 43 -7.27 3.94 -2.31
C ALA A 43 -6.57 5.31 -2.27
N ALA A 44 -5.60 5.55 -3.16
CA ALA A 44 -4.90 6.83 -3.24
C ALA A 44 -5.86 7.98 -3.61
N ARG A 45 -6.79 7.74 -4.54
CA ARG A 45 -7.84 8.71 -4.89
C ARG A 45 -8.69 9.10 -3.69
N LEU A 46 -9.14 8.11 -2.91
CA LEU A 46 -9.94 8.37 -1.71
C LEU A 46 -9.16 9.14 -0.64
N VAL A 47 -7.87 8.87 -0.49
CA VAL A 47 -7.00 9.62 0.44
C VAL A 47 -6.86 11.09 0.00
N VAL A 48 -6.67 11.34 -1.31
CA VAL A 48 -6.64 12.71 -1.86
C VAL A 48 -7.97 13.43 -1.65
N LEU A 49 -9.10 12.77 -1.97
CA LEU A 49 -10.43 13.36 -1.79
C LEU A 49 -10.74 13.65 -0.31
N ASN A 50 -10.32 12.78 0.61
CA ASN A 50 -10.45 13.02 2.04
C ASN A 50 -9.61 14.23 2.48
N ALA A 51 -8.38 14.38 1.97
CA ALA A 51 -7.56 15.56 2.26
C ALA A 51 -8.23 16.85 1.77
N ALA A 52 -8.72 16.87 0.52
CA ALA A 52 -9.46 18.00 -0.03
C ALA A 52 -10.70 18.34 0.82
N HIS A 53 -11.52 17.32 1.14
CA HIS A 53 -12.72 17.51 1.94
C HIS A 53 -12.42 18.07 3.36
N LYS A 54 -11.36 17.58 4.02
CA LYS A 54 -10.93 18.13 5.31
C LYS A 54 -10.42 19.56 5.21
N MET A 55 -9.71 19.88 4.12
CA MET A 55 -9.26 21.25 3.86
C MET A 55 -10.44 22.20 3.67
N ASP A 56 -11.45 21.80 2.89
CA ASP A 56 -12.64 22.63 2.64
C ASP A 56 -13.42 22.92 3.92
N LEU A 57 -13.56 21.91 4.80
CA LEU A 57 -14.32 22.06 6.04
C LEU A 57 -13.56 22.76 7.17
N LEU A 58 -12.26 22.50 7.32
CA LEU A 58 -11.50 22.85 8.52
C LEU A 58 -10.33 23.83 8.24
N GLY A 59 -10.02 24.06 6.97
CA GLY A 59 -8.86 24.79 6.51
C GLY A 59 -7.56 23.95 6.54
N PRO A 60 -6.52 24.40 5.81
CA PRO A 60 -5.29 23.63 5.59
C PRO A 60 -4.53 23.30 6.88
N LYS A 61 -4.49 24.23 7.85
CA LYS A 61 -3.75 24.04 9.11
C LYS A 61 -4.31 22.89 9.95
N LYS A 62 -5.62 22.63 9.88
CA LYS A 62 -6.28 21.55 10.64
C LYS A 62 -6.31 20.23 9.87
N ALA A 63 -6.08 20.25 8.54
CA ALA A 63 -6.05 19.09 7.66
C ALA A 63 -4.63 18.55 7.38
N LEU A 64 -3.61 19.01 8.13
CA LEU A 64 -2.20 18.63 7.88
C LEU A 64 -1.97 17.12 7.90
N LYS A 65 -2.71 16.36 8.71
CA LYS A 65 -2.60 14.90 8.75
C LYS A 65 -3.01 14.30 7.41
N GLU A 66 -4.18 14.65 6.91
CA GLU A 66 -4.71 14.11 5.66
C GLU A 66 -3.90 14.58 4.44
N ILE A 67 -3.43 15.82 4.45
CA ILE A 67 -2.52 16.35 3.41
C ILE A 67 -1.22 15.53 3.38
N ALA A 68 -0.59 15.29 4.54
CA ALA A 68 0.64 14.50 4.62
C ALA A 68 0.42 13.04 4.16
N GLN A 69 -0.71 12.43 4.51
CA GLN A 69 -1.09 11.11 4.00
C GLN A 69 -1.17 11.08 2.48
N ALA A 70 -1.89 12.05 1.88
CA ALA A 70 -2.03 12.15 0.43
C ALA A 70 -0.68 12.39 -0.27
N LYS A 71 0.15 13.28 0.30
CA LYS A 71 1.47 13.64 -0.24
C LYS A 71 2.45 12.46 -0.28
N VAL A 72 2.42 11.58 0.72
CA VAL A 72 3.29 10.41 0.78
C VAL A 72 2.73 9.26 -0.06
N LEU A 73 1.45 8.92 0.13
CA LEU A 73 0.87 7.73 -0.49
C LEU A 73 0.78 7.86 -2.01
N THR A 74 0.36 9.02 -2.52
CA THR A 74 0.02 9.17 -3.94
C THR A 74 1.23 8.97 -4.87
N PRO A 75 2.41 9.59 -4.63
CA PRO A 75 3.59 9.32 -5.45
C PRO A 75 4.07 7.88 -5.35
N GLN A 76 4.01 7.26 -4.16
CA GLN A 76 4.41 5.86 -3.97
C GLN A 76 3.52 4.91 -4.79
N THR A 77 2.20 5.06 -4.66
CA THR A 77 1.23 4.31 -5.49
C THR A 77 1.47 4.52 -6.97
N ALA A 78 1.67 5.77 -7.40
CA ALA A 78 1.91 6.07 -8.81
C ALA A 78 3.18 5.38 -9.33
N LEU A 79 4.29 5.42 -8.59
CA LEU A 79 5.52 4.71 -8.96
C LEU A 79 5.30 3.20 -9.06
N THR A 80 4.64 2.59 -8.09
CA THR A 80 4.36 1.15 -8.08
C THR A 80 3.53 0.72 -9.30
N VAL A 81 2.49 1.49 -9.66
CA VAL A 81 1.67 1.20 -10.84
C VAL A 81 2.47 1.40 -12.13
N ILE A 82 3.24 2.49 -12.23
CA ILE A 82 4.09 2.74 -13.40
C ILE A 82 5.12 1.63 -13.58
N ASP A 83 5.73 1.16 -12.49
CA ASP A 83 6.73 0.09 -12.52
C ASP A 83 6.15 -1.24 -13.03
N ARG A 84 4.94 -1.63 -12.59
CA ARG A 84 4.22 -2.79 -13.15
C ARG A 84 3.91 -2.64 -14.64
N ALA A 85 3.56 -1.42 -15.06
CA ALA A 85 3.36 -1.13 -16.48
C ALA A 85 4.66 -1.27 -17.27
N ILE A 86 5.77 -0.69 -16.79
CA ILE A 86 7.11 -0.84 -17.38
C ILE A 86 7.46 -2.33 -17.51
N GLN A 87 7.27 -3.11 -16.44
CA GLN A 87 7.57 -4.53 -16.43
C GLN A 87 6.75 -5.30 -17.47
N SER A 88 5.49 -4.93 -17.70
CA SER A 88 4.63 -5.53 -18.73
C SER A 88 5.12 -5.24 -20.15
N TYR A 89 5.79 -4.10 -20.37
CA TYR A 89 6.43 -3.75 -21.65
C TYR A 89 7.83 -4.35 -21.83
N GLY A 90 8.49 -4.79 -20.76
CA GLY A 90 9.87 -5.26 -20.79
C GLY A 90 10.83 -4.13 -21.19
N GLY A 91 11.81 -4.40 -22.05
CA GLY A 91 12.77 -3.38 -22.51
C GLY A 91 12.12 -2.15 -23.16
N ALA A 92 10.94 -2.29 -23.77
CA ALA A 92 10.20 -1.15 -24.33
C ALA A 92 9.59 -0.23 -23.26
N GLY A 93 9.48 -0.69 -22.01
CA GLY A 93 8.96 0.11 -20.91
C GLY A 93 9.97 1.16 -20.41
N VAL A 94 11.26 0.94 -20.67
CA VAL A 94 12.35 1.84 -20.26
C VAL A 94 12.90 2.69 -21.41
N CYS A 95 12.37 2.54 -22.63
CA CYS A 95 12.77 3.36 -23.77
C CYS A 95 11.76 4.49 -24.05
N GLN A 96 12.10 5.32 -25.02
CA GLN A 96 11.33 6.48 -25.47
C GLN A 96 10.05 6.15 -26.25
N ASP A 97 9.82 4.87 -26.59
CA ASP A 97 8.62 4.46 -27.35
C ASP A 97 7.35 4.51 -26.48
N THR A 98 7.51 4.61 -25.16
CA THR A 98 6.40 4.78 -24.22
C THR A 98 6.68 5.95 -23.28
N PRO A 99 5.65 6.61 -22.73
CA PRO A 99 5.85 7.66 -21.73
C PRO A 99 6.20 7.12 -20.33
N LEU A 100 6.36 5.80 -20.17
CA LEU A 100 6.43 5.16 -18.85
C LEU A 100 7.71 5.52 -18.10
N ALA A 101 8.87 5.49 -18.77
CA ALA A 101 10.17 5.82 -18.16
C ALA A 101 10.22 7.28 -17.67
N SER A 102 9.79 8.22 -18.52
CA SER A 102 9.75 9.65 -18.17
C SER A 102 8.73 9.93 -17.08
N SER A 103 7.57 9.25 -17.10
CA SER A 103 6.56 9.35 -16.05
C SER A 103 7.10 8.84 -14.71
N TRP A 104 7.81 7.71 -14.69
CA TRP A 104 8.41 7.17 -13.46
C TRP A 104 9.42 8.16 -12.88
N ALA A 105 10.34 8.67 -13.71
CA ALA A 105 11.32 9.65 -13.29
C ALA A 105 10.67 10.93 -12.76
N GLY A 106 9.64 11.44 -13.46
CA GLY A 106 8.88 12.61 -13.03
C GLY A 106 8.21 12.42 -11.68
N ILE A 107 7.47 11.33 -11.48
CA ILE A 107 6.81 11.05 -10.19
C ILE A 107 7.84 10.82 -9.08
N ARG A 108 9.01 10.24 -9.38
CA ARG A 108 10.06 10.03 -8.39
C ARG A 108 10.52 11.35 -7.77
N THR A 109 10.50 12.45 -8.52
CA THR A 109 10.83 13.78 -7.98
C THR A 109 9.83 14.27 -6.94
N LEU A 110 8.55 13.87 -7.04
CA LEU A 110 7.49 14.28 -6.10
C LEU A 110 7.62 13.64 -4.72
N ARG A 111 8.48 12.64 -4.57
CA ARG A 111 8.89 12.11 -3.24
C ARG A 111 9.93 12.98 -2.54
N LEU A 112 10.41 14.04 -3.20
CA LEU A 112 11.40 14.99 -2.69
C LEU A 112 10.82 16.40 -2.62
N ALA A 113 10.10 16.81 -3.67
CA ALA A 113 9.43 18.10 -3.75
C ALA A 113 8.39 18.26 -2.62
N ASP A 114 8.18 19.50 -2.15
CA ASP A 114 7.22 19.87 -1.09
C ASP A 114 7.36 19.06 0.20
N GLY A 115 8.61 18.72 0.55
CA GLY A 115 8.95 17.90 1.71
C GLY A 115 9.15 16.44 1.31
N PRO A 116 10.33 15.86 1.59
CA PRO A 116 10.59 14.44 1.41
C PRO A 116 9.62 13.58 2.21
N ASP A 117 9.34 12.37 1.71
CA ASP A 117 8.45 11.40 2.38
C ASP A 117 8.80 11.22 3.86
N GLU A 118 10.09 11.14 4.18
CA GLU A 118 10.61 10.89 5.52
C GLU A 118 10.22 11.99 6.51
N VAL A 119 10.18 13.25 6.06
CA VAL A 119 9.80 14.39 6.89
C VAL A 119 8.31 14.31 7.25
N HIS A 120 7.46 14.04 6.26
CA HIS A 120 6.02 13.85 6.46
C HIS A 120 5.73 12.64 7.37
N LEU A 121 6.40 11.51 7.12
CA LEU A 121 6.27 10.29 7.92
C LEU A 121 6.73 10.49 9.36
N GLN A 122 7.86 11.17 9.59
CA GLN A 122 8.36 11.46 10.92
C GLN A 122 7.37 12.31 11.72
N GLN A 123 6.81 13.36 11.11
CA GLN A 123 5.83 14.23 11.76
C GLN A 123 4.53 13.47 12.07
N MET A 124 4.00 12.70 11.12
CA MET A 124 2.81 11.88 11.33
C MET A 124 3.03 10.83 12.42
N GLY A 125 4.15 10.12 12.38
CA GLY A 125 4.50 9.10 13.37
C GLY A 125 4.62 9.67 14.78
N ARG A 126 5.27 10.83 14.93
CA ARG A 126 5.34 11.54 16.23
C ARG A 126 3.95 11.91 16.75
N ASN A 127 3.07 12.41 15.88
CA ASN A 127 1.72 12.81 16.27
C ASN A 127 0.84 11.62 16.64
N GLU A 128 0.88 10.54 15.86
CA GLU A 128 0.10 9.33 16.13
C GLU A 128 0.57 8.65 17.43
N ASN A 129 1.89 8.60 17.67
CA ASN A 129 2.46 7.98 18.87
C ASN A 129 2.08 8.68 20.19
N ARG A 130 1.59 9.94 20.15
CA ARG A 130 1.05 10.61 21.36
C ARG A 130 -0.14 9.87 21.96
N ARG A 131 -0.84 9.04 21.17
CA ARG A 131 -1.91 8.15 21.64
C ARG A 131 -1.40 6.95 22.45
N GLY A 132 -0.09 6.77 22.59
CA GLY A 132 0.53 5.60 23.20
C GLY A 132 0.02 5.30 24.61
N LYS A 133 -0.21 6.31 25.45
CA LYS A 133 -0.77 6.10 26.81
C LYS A 133 -2.18 5.52 26.75
N GLU A 134 -3.07 6.15 25.99
CA GLU A 134 -4.46 5.70 25.83
C GLU A 134 -4.54 4.27 25.25
N ALA A 135 -3.75 3.99 24.22
CA ALA A 135 -3.66 2.67 23.61
C ALA A 135 -3.16 1.62 24.63
N THR A 136 -2.10 1.94 25.37
CA THR A 136 -1.54 1.06 26.41
C THR A 136 -2.56 0.74 27.49
N ASP A 137 -3.24 1.76 28.01
CA ASP A 137 -4.24 1.58 29.06
C ASP A 137 -5.41 0.73 28.58
N LYS A 138 -5.87 0.94 27.33
CA LYS A 138 -6.91 0.12 26.71
C LYS A 138 -6.51 -1.36 26.62
N ILE A 139 -5.32 -1.66 26.11
CA ILE A 139 -4.85 -3.03 25.96
C ILE A 139 -4.64 -3.68 27.33
N ARG A 140 -4.06 -2.98 28.31
CA ARG A 140 -3.88 -3.51 29.67
C ARG A 140 -5.20 -3.85 30.33
N ARG A 141 -6.24 -3.02 30.16
CA ARG A 141 -7.60 -3.35 30.64
C ARG A 141 -8.15 -4.61 30.00
N GLN A 142 -7.95 -4.79 28.68
CA GLN A 142 -8.37 -6.01 27.98
C GLN A 142 -7.63 -7.26 28.47
N GLN A 143 -6.33 -7.13 28.75
CA GLN A 143 -5.51 -8.21 29.31
C GLN A 143 -5.95 -8.59 30.72
N ALA A 144 -6.16 -7.59 31.60
CA ALA A 144 -6.65 -7.83 32.95
C ALA A 144 -8.03 -8.54 32.93
N ARG A 145 -8.95 -8.06 32.07
CA ARG A 145 -10.26 -8.70 31.92
C ARG A 145 -10.16 -10.12 31.39
N THR A 146 -9.29 -10.36 30.41
CA THR A 146 -9.04 -11.71 29.90
C THR A 146 -8.53 -12.62 31.02
N ALA A 147 -7.60 -12.16 31.85
CA ALA A 147 -7.07 -12.92 32.97
C ALA A 147 -8.16 -13.26 34.02
N GLU A 148 -9.00 -12.29 34.38
CA GLU A 148 -10.15 -12.52 35.27
C GLU A 148 -11.09 -13.60 34.73
N LEU A 149 -11.43 -13.52 33.43
CA LEU A 149 -12.31 -14.50 32.78
C LEU A 149 -11.67 -15.89 32.73
N MET A 150 -10.37 -15.97 32.41
CA MET A 150 -9.65 -17.25 32.39
C MET A 150 -9.70 -17.95 33.74
N ILE A 151 -9.47 -17.21 34.83
CA ILE A 151 -9.60 -17.71 36.20
C ILE A 151 -11.04 -18.16 36.48
N LYS A 152 -12.02 -17.31 36.18
CA LYS A 152 -13.45 -17.59 36.42
C LYS A 152 -13.92 -18.88 35.75
N TYR A 153 -13.45 -19.17 34.55
CA TYR A 153 -13.86 -20.35 33.78
C TYR A 153 -12.86 -21.51 33.84
N GLY A 154 -11.81 -21.43 34.66
CA GLY A 154 -10.78 -22.47 34.77
C GLY A 154 -10.05 -22.76 33.46
N THR A 155 -10.01 -21.79 32.55
CA THR A 155 -9.40 -21.93 31.21
C THR A 155 -7.94 -21.48 31.25
N ARG A 156 -7.09 -22.14 30.45
CA ARG A 156 -5.65 -21.85 30.36
C ARG A 156 -5.32 -21.38 28.96
N THR A 157 -4.40 -20.43 28.86
CA THR A 157 -3.77 -20.07 27.59
C THR A 157 -2.92 -21.24 27.09
N ALA A 158 -3.18 -21.69 25.87
CA ALA A 158 -2.34 -22.65 25.17
C ALA A 158 -2.11 -22.13 23.75
N GLU A 159 -0.85 -22.07 23.31
CA GLU A 159 -0.57 -21.72 21.93
C GLU A 159 -1.02 -22.84 20.99
N PRO A 160 -1.56 -22.51 19.80
CA PRO A 160 -1.82 -23.50 18.77
C PRO A 160 -0.55 -24.32 18.50
N GLY A 161 -0.66 -25.65 18.63
CA GLY A 161 0.47 -26.55 18.42
C GLY A 161 1.35 -26.83 19.64
N ALA A 162 1.11 -26.22 20.81
CA ALA A 162 1.89 -26.47 22.03
C ALA A 162 1.87 -27.94 22.54
N ARG A 163 1.00 -28.80 21.98
CA ARG A 163 0.91 -30.23 22.29
C ARG A 163 1.34 -31.14 21.13
N ILE A 164 1.82 -30.57 20.02
CA ILE A 164 2.33 -31.36 18.89
C ILE A 164 3.69 -31.93 19.30
N ARG A 165 3.74 -33.24 19.54
CA ARG A 165 4.99 -33.96 19.74
C ARG A 165 5.56 -34.30 18.37
N HIS A 166 6.72 -33.75 18.02
CA HIS A 166 7.45 -34.22 16.87
C HIS A 166 8.05 -35.59 17.21
N ALA A 167 7.65 -36.63 16.49
CA ALA A 167 8.32 -37.92 16.55
C ALA A 167 9.78 -37.71 16.14
N ALA A 168 10.73 -38.18 16.97
CA ALA A 168 12.13 -38.20 16.60
C ALA A 168 12.26 -39.03 15.31
N LYS A 169 12.80 -38.44 14.25
CA LYS A 169 13.12 -39.18 13.02
C LYS A 169 14.18 -40.22 13.40
N MET A 170 13.88 -41.50 13.14
CA MET A 170 14.89 -42.56 13.04
C MET A 170 15.85 -42.28 11.90
#